data_AF-A0A9W8AGY8-F1
#
_entry.id   AF-A0A9W8AGY8-F1
#
_cell.length_a   1.000
_cell.length_b   1.000
_cell.length_c   1.000
_cell.angle_alpha   90.00
_cell.angle_beta   90.00
_cell.angle_gamma   90.00
#
_symmetry.space_group_name_H-M   'P 1'
#
loop_
_entity.id
_entity.type
_entity.pdbx_description
1 polymer ?
#
loop_
_entity_poly.entity_id
_entity_poly.type
_entity_poly.pdbx_seq_one_letter_code
_entity_poly.pdbx_strand_id
1 'polypeptide(L)'
;MAELTAPMLSATRHGYEVANQFCTEAQQLVLNAQRDFKHIRELNPKLGFLRKEWGTQSQYFKAIKAGLQQQHERLDIFTKEKRDQLEAVDRGLGQTLVVLQGRQIEPELRPRQATDNHVDTKSRPESPASVSSRHVDGGDRASQTIPAETLYSLVDDKGLQHEVNAAVAQANQVLVDVDLETFEVYGDLSFDQQHVQAQLAKQSQEHDRMLEDLESIANHHGQIQLVADDPGLLTPENWAVLERDTEEIDVILGELQEGLNLIRAIAEEMQIRTRQYEAFFRDVKRGLRHVFKMCIPAVHAAFSALARYLPASTAPATSALRASHGQPSAKPAVSSPSPSSVAVDATPSTAPLPGLELRTDVLLAECANLNAWYIEFARSYDHLLVEIDRRCRSQYQHARLAEEFAAHLTTLYQAETTERDAFTRSFGQYLPIDLCAALMPPAPQYRVEALAPPVDLPDIADHALQVAKQNIALGSTTASEMDHYIPSLEL
;
A
#
# COMPACT_ATOMS: atom_id res chain seq x y z
N MET A 1 33.82 -11.48 98.37
CA MET A 1 34.44 -11.40 97.03
C MET A 1 33.62 -12.17 96.01
N ALA A 2 33.49 -13.50 96.12
CA ALA A 2 32.62 -14.28 95.23
C ALA A 2 31.16 -13.76 95.19
N GLU A 3 30.60 -13.37 96.34
CA GLU A 3 29.26 -12.75 96.39
C GLU A 3 29.18 -11.36 95.75
N LEU A 4 30.30 -10.64 95.65
CA LEU A 4 30.37 -9.31 95.03
C LEU A 4 30.58 -9.41 93.52
N THR A 5 31.38 -10.36 93.04
CA THR A 5 31.67 -10.55 91.60
C THR A 5 30.54 -11.27 90.87
N ALA A 6 29.75 -12.10 91.55
CA ALA A 6 28.64 -12.84 90.94
C ALA A 6 27.61 -11.98 90.17
N PRO A 7 27.08 -10.86 90.71
CA PRO A 7 26.14 -10.01 89.97
C PRO A 7 26.78 -9.36 88.73
N MET A 8 28.02 -8.89 88.83
CA MET A 8 28.74 -8.31 87.69
C MET A 8 29.01 -9.36 86.61
N LEU A 9 29.39 -10.58 86.99
CA LEU A 9 29.60 -11.67 86.05
C LEU A 9 28.29 -12.04 85.33
N SER A 10 27.17 -12.07 86.05
CA SER A 10 25.86 -12.29 85.44
C SER A 10 25.47 -11.16 84.48
N ALA A 11 25.69 -9.91 84.86
CA ALA A 11 25.37 -8.74 84.03
C ALA A 11 26.22 -8.71 82.76
N THR A 12 27.54 -8.91 82.89
CA THR A 12 28.48 -8.89 81.75
C THR A 12 28.28 -10.07 80.81
N ARG A 13 27.96 -11.26 81.34
CA ARG A 13 27.57 -12.41 80.53
C ARG A 13 26.32 -12.12 79.72
N HIS A 14 25.29 -11.56 80.35
CA HIS A 14 24.05 -11.20 79.67
C HIS A 14 24.30 -10.15 78.58
N GLY A 15 25.05 -9.09 78.91
CA GLY A 15 25.41 -8.05 77.94
C GLY A 15 26.21 -8.61 76.76
N TYR A 16 27.18 -9.49 77.01
CA TYR A 16 27.92 -10.17 75.95
C TYR A 16 27.00 -11.03 75.05
N GLU A 17 26.10 -11.82 75.64
CA GLU A 17 25.17 -12.66 74.88
C GLU A 17 24.24 -11.82 73.98
N VAL A 18 23.71 -10.70 74.49
CA VAL A 18 22.86 -9.76 73.73
C VAL A 18 23.66 -9.03 72.63
N ALA A 19 24.85 -8.51 72.96
CA ALA A 19 25.72 -7.85 72.00
C ALA A 19 26.11 -8.78 70.85
N ASN A 20 26.45 -10.04 71.16
CA ASN A 20 26.77 -11.06 70.17
C ASN A 20 25.57 -11.39 69.27
N GLN A 21 24.36 -11.42 69.83
CA GLN A 21 23.13 -11.58 69.05
C GLN A 21 22.93 -10.40 68.09
N PHE A 22 23.09 -9.16 68.54
CA PHE A 22 22.98 -7.98 67.68
C PHE A 22 24.00 -7.98 66.55
N CYS A 23 25.26 -8.30 66.83
CA CYS A 23 26.30 -8.35 65.80
C CYS A 23 26.06 -9.48 64.79
N THR A 24 25.60 -10.65 65.24
CA THR A 24 25.25 -11.77 64.35
C THR A 24 24.09 -11.38 63.41
N GLU A 25 23.06 -10.71 63.94
CA GLU A 25 21.94 -10.22 63.12
C GLU A 25 22.40 -9.13 62.14
N ALA A 26 23.20 -8.17 62.59
CA ALA A 26 23.78 -7.12 61.77
C ALA A 26 24.60 -7.70 60.60
N GLN A 27 25.46 -8.69 60.88
CA GLN A 27 26.24 -9.38 59.86
C GLN A 27 25.35 -10.03 58.79
N GLN A 28 24.28 -10.71 59.21
CA GLN A 28 23.34 -11.34 58.27
C GLN A 28 22.63 -10.28 57.40
N LEU A 29 22.25 -9.13 57.97
CA LEU A 29 21.63 -8.01 57.25
C LEU A 29 22.61 -7.37 56.26
N VAL A 30 23.87 -7.18 56.63
CA VAL A 30 24.95 -6.69 55.74
C VAL A 30 25.13 -7.63 54.55
N LEU A 31 25.26 -8.94 54.80
CA LEU A 31 25.42 -9.94 53.73
C LEU A 31 24.21 -9.97 52.77
N ASN A 32 23.00 -9.81 53.29
CA ASN A 32 21.79 -9.73 52.48
C ASN A 32 21.77 -8.43 51.63
N ALA A 33 22.07 -7.28 52.22
CA ALA A 33 22.13 -6.00 51.51
C ALA A 33 23.21 -6.00 50.40
N GLN A 34 24.37 -6.61 50.65
CA GLN A 34 25.41 -6.79 49.64
C GLN A 34 24.97 -7.69 48.47
N ARG A 35 24.21 -8.76 48.76
CA ARG A 35 23.62 -9.63 47.73
C ARG A 35 22.63 -8.87 46.85
N ASP A 36 21.74 -8.11 47.49
CA ASP A 36 20.74 -7.28 46.83
C ASP A 36 21.40 -6.20 45.96
N PHE A 37 22.43 -5.52 46.48
CA PHE A 37 23.22 -4.57 45.71
C PHE A 37 23.88 -5.20 44.48
N LYS A 38 24.51 -6.36 44.65
CA LYS A 38 25.09 -7.09 43.52
C LYS A 38 24.03 -7.40 42.47
N HIS A 39 22.84 -7.81 42.89
CA HIS A 39 21.73 -8.07 41.99
C HIS A 39 21.28 -6.81 41.23
N ILE A 40 21.10 -5.68 41.92
CA ILE A 40 20.76 -4.40 41.28
C ILE A 40 21.86 -4.01 40.28
N ARG A 41 23.13 -4.15 40.65
CA ARG A 41 24.28 -3.85 39.78
C ARG A 41 24.30 -4.71 38.51
N GLU A 42 23.83 -5.95 38.57
CA GLU A 42 23.68 -6.83 37.41
C GLU A 42 22.44 -6.51 36.56
N LEU A 43 21.35 -6.06 37.17
CA LEU A 43 20.11 -5.69 36.48
C LEU A 43 20.22 -4.33 35.79
N ASN A 44 20.87 -3.35 36.41
CA ASN A 44 20.96 -1.99 35.91
C ASN A 44 21.49 -1.89 34.45
N PRO A 45 22.61 -2.51 34.05
CA PRO A 45 23.08 -2.46 32.67
C PRO A 45 22.10 -3.16 31.70
N LYS A 46 21.42 -4.23 32.13
CA LYS A 46 20.41 -4.92 31.32
C LYS A 46 19.20 -4.01 31.07
N LEU A 47 18.75 -3.30 32.11
CA LEU A 47 17.69 -2.30 32.01
C LEU A 47 18.09 -1.14 31.11
N GLY A 48 19.31 -0.62 31.27
CA GLY A 48 19.86 0.44 30.41
C GLY A 48 19.90 0.04 28.95
N PHE A 49 20.35 -1.20 28.66
CA PHE A 49 20.31 -1.76 27.31
C PHE A 49 18.88 -1.86 26.78
N LEU A 50 17.96 -2.46 27.53
CA LEU A 50 16.57 -2.62 27.10
C LEU A 50 15.88 -1.27 26.86
N ARG A 51 16.16 -0.24 27.68
CA ARG A 51 15.63 1.12 27.47
C ARG A 51 16.17 1.73 26.18
N LYS A 52 17.48 1.62 25.94
CA LYS A 52 18.10 2.15 24.71
C LYS A 52 17.54 1.44 23.47
N GLU A 53 17.46 0.12 23.51
CA GLU A 53 16.87 -0.67 22.42
C GLU A 53 15.40 -0.31 22.22
N TRP A 54 14.62 -0.17 23.29
CA TRP A 54 13.23 0.28 23.19
C TRP A 54 13.11 1.64 22.52
N GLY A 55 13.90 2.63 22.94
CA GLY A 55 13.90 3.95 22.30
C GLY A 55 14.20 3.87 20.81
N THR A 56 15.17 3.04 20.42
CA THR A 56 15.54 2.82 19.03
C THR A 56 14.42 2.13 18.24
N GLN A 57 13.82 1.06 18.80
CA GLN A 57 12.71 0.35 18.18
C GLN A 57 11.45 1.22 18.06
N SER A 58 11.14 2.01 19.09
CA SER A 58 10.04 2.98 19.07
C SER A 58 10.22 4.00 17.95
N GLN A 59 11.44 4.53 17.76
CA GLN A 59 11.76 5.41 16.64
C GLN A 59 11.58 4.71 15.29
N TYR A 60 12.02 3.46 15.14
CA TYR A 60 11.77 2.68 13.92
C TYR A 60 10.28 2.48 13.65
N PHE A 61 9.48 2.14 14.68
CA PHE A 61 8.03 2.01 14.51
C PHE A 61 7.36 3.33 14.14
N LYS A 62 7.77 4.46 14.73
CA LYS A 62 7.30 5.80 14.35
C LYS A 62 7.62 6.10 12.89
N ALA A 63 8.84 5.79 12.43
CA ALA A 63 9.24 5.97 11.03
C ALA A 63 8.46 5.05 10.08
N ILE A 64 8.26 3.78 10.43
CA ILE A 64 7.45 2.83 9.64
C ILE A 64 6.00 3.31 9.55
N LYS A 65 5.41 3.77 10.66
CA LYS A 65 4.05 4.33 10.69
C LYS A 65 3.92 5.52 9.73
N ALA A 66 4.83 6.48 9.82
CA ALA A 66 4.85 7.65 8.94
C ALA A 66 5.00 7.24 7.46
N GLY A 67 5.90 6.28 7.18
CA GLY A 67 6.08 5.75 5.83
C GLY A 67 4.84 5.04 5.28
N LEU A 68 4.16 4.22 6.09
CA LEU A 68 2.91 3.55 5.71
C LEU A 68 1.79 4.56 5.44
N GLN A 69 1.66 5.60 6.28
CA GLN A 69 0.68 6.67 6.08
C GLN A 69 0.94 7.42 4.77
N GLN A 70 2.19 7.80 4.51
CA GLN A 70 2.57 8.47 3.27
C GLN A 70 2.28 7.60 2.02
N GLN A 71 2.57 6.30 2.07
CA GLN A 71 2.27 5.40 0.94
C GLN A 71 0.77 5.23 0.72
N HIS A 72 -0.01 5.16 1.80
CA HIS A 72 -1.47 5.11 1.73
C HIS A 72 -2.05 6.38 1.09
N GLU A 73 -1.63 7.57 1.53
CA GLU A 73 -2.05 8.85 0.93
C GLU A 73 -1.71 8.93 -0.57
N ARG A 74 -0.52 8.46 -0.96
CA ARG A 74 -0.12 8.38 -2.38
C ARG A 74 -1.04 7.47 -3.18
N LEU A 75 -1.36 6.29 -2.66
CA LEU A 75 -2.24 5.32 -3.32
C LEU A 75 -3.67 5.88 -3.45
N ASP A 76 -4.16 6.59 -2.44
CA ASP A 76 -5.49 7.21 -2.47
C ASP A 76 -5.58 8.32 -3.52
N ILE A 77 -4.56 9.19 -3.61
CA ILE A 77 -4.48 10.23 -4.64
C ILE A 77 -4.46 9.58 -6.03
N PHE A 78 -3.58 8.60 -6.23
CA PHE A 78 -3.46 7.87 -7.50
C PHE A 78 -4.78 7.22 -7.92
N THR A 79 -5.44 6.51 -7.00
CA THR A 79 -6.72 5.82 -7.27
C THR A 79 -7.81 6.82 -7.62
N LYS A 80 -7.86 7.96 -6.91
CA LYS A 80 -8.82 9.02 -7.20
C LYS A 80 -8.60 9.60 -8.61
N GLU A 81 -7.36 9.91 -8.97
CA GLU A 81 -7.01 10.44 -10.27
C GLU A 81 -7.41 9.48 -11.41
N LYS A 82 -7.08 8.19 -11.29
CA LYS A 82 -7.44 7.19 -12.32
C LYS A 82 -8.95 6.98 -12.41
N ARG A 83 -9.68 7.06 -11.30
CA ARG A 83 -11.15 7.04 -11.30
C ARG A 83 -11.72 8.23 -12.06
N ASP A 84 -11.24 9.44 -11.78
CA ASP A 84 -11.69 10.66 -12.45
C ASP A 84 -11.43 10.60 -13.97
N GLN A 85 -10.28 10.03 -14.38
CA GLN A 85 -9.94 9.77 -15.78
C GLN A 85 -10.89 8.74 -16.43
N LEU A 86 -11.17 7.62 -15.75
CA LEU A 86 -12.09 6.60 -16.25
C LEU A 86 -13.51 7.14 -16.41
N GLU A 87 -14.01 7.90 -15.44
CA GLU A 87 -15.32 8.56 -15.52
C GLU A 87 -15.39 9.59 -16.65
N ALA A 88 -14.28 10.27 -16.97
CA ALA A 88 -14.23 11.16 -18.12
C ALA A 88 -14.32 10.39 -19.45
N VAL A 89 -13.58 9.29 -19.60
CA VAL A 89 -13.59 8.45 -20.80
C VAL A 89 -14.95 7.76 -20.98
N ASP A 90 -15.53 7.22 -19.91
CA ASP A 90 -16.85 6.58 -19.92
C ASP A 90 -17.96 7.56 -20.33
N ARG A 91 -17.96 8.78 -19.77
CA ARG A 91 -18.89 9.85 -20.20
C ARG A 91 -18.70 10.20 -21.67
N GLY A 92 -17.46 10.31 -22.15
CA GLY A 92 -17.16 10.58 -23.55
C GLY A 92 -17.70 9.49 -24.47
N LEU A 93 -17.44 8.22 -24.15
CA LEU A 93 -17.92 7.08 -24.92
C LEU A 93 -19.46 7.00 -24.90
N GLY A 94 -20.08 7.20 -23.74
CA GLY A 94 -21.54 7.23 -23.59
C GLY A 94 -22.19 8.31 -24.45
N GLN A 95 -21.62 9.52 -24.50
CA GLN A 95 -22.09 10.60 -25.37
C GLN A 95 -21.98 10.22 -26.85
N THR A 96 -20.85 9.66 -27.27
CA THR A 96 -20.63 9.21 -28.66
C THR A 96 -21.61 8.11 -29.06
N LEU A 97 -21.86 7.14 -28.18
CA LEU A 97 -22.83 6.07 -28.43
C LEU A 97 -24.26 6.60 -28.55
N VAL A 98 -24.66 7.57 -27.72
CA VAL A 98 -25.98 8.22 -27.85
C VAL A 98 -26.10 8.94 -29.19
N VAL A 99 -25.06 9.64 -29.64
CA VAL A 99 -25.03 10.28 -30.97
C VAL A 99 -25.16 9.25 -32.09
N LEU A 100 -24.44 8.13 -32.01
CA LEU A 100 -24.53 7.04 -32.99
C LEU A 100 -25.91 6.38 -33.02
N GLN A 101 -26.51 6.13 -31.86
CA GLN A 101 -27.86 5.56 -31.76
C GLN A 101 -28.94 6.49 -32.31
N GLY A 102 -28.76 7.80 -32.18
CA GLY A 102 -29.68 8.80 -32.73
C GLY A 102 -29.63 8.93 -34.25
N ARG A 103 -28.57 8.42 -34.90
CA ARG A 103 -28.41 8.49 -36.36
C ARG A 103 -29.19 7.38 -37.04
N GLN A 104 -30.11 7.77 -37.93
CA GLN A 104 -30.84 6.81 -38.74
C GLN A 104 -29.97 6.37 -39.93
N ILE A 105 -29.82 5.04 -40.08
CA ILE A 105 -29.15 4.46 -41.24
C ILE A 105 -30.12 4.46 -42.42
N GLU A 106 -29.67 5.00 -43.55
CA GLU A 106 -30.46 5.11 -44.78
C GLU A 106 -30.94 3.70 -45.19
N PRO A 107 -32.25 3.50 -45.42
CA PRO A 107 -32.80 2.17 -45.68
C PRO A 107 -32.14 1.45 -46.85
N GLU A 108 -31.73 2.21 -47.89
CA GLU A 108 -31.11 1.65 -49.10
C GLU A 108 -29.67 1.17 -48.89
N LEU A 109 -28.98 1.69 -47.87
CA LEU A 109 -27.63 1.24 -47.49
C LEU A 109 -27.65 0.01 -46.58
N ARG A 110 -28.82 -0.39 -46.07
CA ARG A 110 -28.91 -1.62 -45.30
C ARG A 110 -28.54 -2.76 -46.24
N PRO A 111 -27.62 -3.65 -45.84
CA PRO A 111 -27.40 -4.88 -46.58
C PRO A 111 -28.78 -5.49 -46.79
N ARG A 112 -29.16 -5.76 -48.05
CA ARG A 112 -30.34 -6.58 -48.32
C ARG A 112 -30.14 -7.83 -47.49
N GLN A 113 -30.85 -7.92 -46.36
CA GLN A 113 -30.88 -9.13 -45.57
C GLN A 113 -31.26 -10.17 -46.59
N ALA A 114 -30.33 -11.08 -46.89
CA ALA A 114 -30.57 -12.16 -47.80
C ALA A 114 -31.85 -12.78 -47.25
N THR A 115 -32.97 -12.49 -47.89
CA THR A 115 -34.26 -12.99 -47.47
C THR A 115 -34.01 -14.46 -47.42
N ASP A 116 -34.05 -15.01 -46.20
CA ASP A 116 -33.73 -16.38 -45.89
C ASP A 116 -34.47 -17.16 -46.96
N ASN A 117 -33.74 -17.60 -47.98
CA ASN A 117 -34.27 -18.44 -49.03
C ASN A 117 -34.39 -19.74 -48.28
N HIS A 118 -35.43 -19.84 -47.45
CA HIS A 118 -35.97 -21.06 -46.96
C HIS A 118 -36.38 -21.75 -48.25
N VAL A 119 -35.43 -22.51 -48.78
CA VAL A 119 -35.60 -23.45 -49.85
C VAL A 119 -36.70 -24.36 -49.32
N ASP A 120 -37.92 -24.05 -49.75
CA ASP A 120 -39.11 -24.83 -49.50
C ASP A 120 -38.87 -26.14 -50.25
N THR A 121 -38.16 -27.05 -49.59
CA THR A 121 -37.78 -28.36 -50.10
C THR A 121 -39.00 -29.25 -49.97
N LYS A 122 -40.07 -28.90 -50.68
CA LYS A 122 -41.24 -29.77 -50.88
C LYS A 122 -40.89 -30.79 -51.96
N SER A 123 -40.27 -31.88 -51.52
CA SER A 123 -40.38 -33.19 -52.17
C SER A 123 -40.61 -34.28 -51.11
N ARG A 124 -41.89 -34.67 -50.99
CA ARG A 124 -42.48 -35.93 -50.43
C ARG A 124 -41.71 -37.18 -50.99
N PRO A 125 -41.77 -38.43 -50.44
CA PRO A 125 -42.89 -38.99 -49.67
C PRO A 125 -42.65 -40.07 -48.56
N GLU A 126 -43.69 -40.22 -47.74
CA GLU A 126 -44.25 -41.44 -47.10
C GLU A 126 -43.32 -42.58 -46.62
N SER A 127 -43.28 -42.78 -45.30
CA SER A 127 -43.57 -44.10 -44.71
C SER A 127 -43.98 -44.01 -43.23
N PRO A 128 -44.80 -44.97 -42.72
CA PRO A 128 -45.39 -44.92 -41.39
C PRO A 128 -44.68 -45.83 -40.38
N ALA A 129 -44.39 -45.31 -39.20
CA ALA A 129 -44.29 -46.02 -37.91
C ALA A 129 -43.96 -44.97 -36.84
N SER A 130 -44.97 -44.52 -36.08
CA SER A 130 -45.16 -44.91 -34.68
C SER A 130 -43.95 -44.61 -33.76
N VAL A 131 -44.18 -43.71 -32.79
CA VAL A 131 -44.06 -43.94 -31.34
C VAL A 131 -43.71 -42.64 -30.58
N SER A 132 -44.53 -42.39 -29.56
CA SER A 132 -44.32 -41.57 -28.35
C SER A 132 -44.08 -40.08 -28.44
N SER A 133 -45.20 -39.36 -28.35
CA SER A 133 -45.56 -38.53 -27.19
C SER A 133 -44.45 -38.28 -26.16
N ARG A 134 -44.00 -37.03 -26.08
CA ARG A 134 -43.78 -36.32 -24.82
C ARG A 134 -44.06 -34.82 -25.03
N HIS A 135 -45.21 -34.40 -24.51
CA HIS A 135 -45.52 -33.03 -24.15
C HIS A 135 -44.35 -32.46 -23.31
N VAL A 136 -43.68 -31.45 -23.82
CA VAL A 136 -42.93 -30.50 -22.99
C VAL A 136 -43.65 -29.17 -23.14
N ASP A 137 -44.19 -28.77 -22.00
CA ASP A 137 -44.96 -27.59 -21.70
C ASP A 137 -44.23 -26.32 -22.17
N GLY A 138 -45.00 -25.44 -22.81
CA GLY A 138 -44.55 -24.13 -23.27
C GLY A 138 -44.43 -23.18 -22.09
N GLY A 139 -43.31 -23.26 -21.39
CA GLY A 139 -42.92 -22.28 -20.38
C GLY A 139 -42.21 -21.10 -21.01
N ASP A 140 -42.77 -19.92 -20.80
CA ASP A 140 -42.22 -18.59 -21.09
C ASP A 140 -40.68 -18.54 -21.04
N ARG A 141 -40.06 -18.56 -22.21
CA ARG A 141 -38.68 -18.08 -22.39
C ARG A 141 -38.73 -16.56 -22.31
N ALA A 142 -38.90 -16.05 -21.09
CA ALA A 142 -38.46 -14.71 -20.76
C ALA A 142 -37.01 -14.63 -21.22
N SER A 143 -36.77 -13.78 -22.22
CA SER A 143 -35.45 -13.41 -22.71
C SER A 143 -34.59 -13.09 -21.49
N GLN A 144 -33.76 -14.04 -21.06
CA GLN A 144 -32.70 -13.80 -20.10
C GLN A 144 -31.76 -12.85 -20.80
N THR A 145 -32.01 -11.56 -20.63
CA THR A 145 -31.02 -10.51 -20.79
C THR A 145 -29.88 -10.92 -19.87
N ILE A 146 -28.85 -11.55 -20.46
CA ILE A 146 -27.56 -11.71 -19.82
C ILE A 146 -27.21 -10.31 -19.33
N PRO A 147 -27.13 -10.05 -18.02
CA PRO A 147 -26.72 -8.75 -17.52
C PRO A 147 -25.37 -8.52 -18.15
N ALA A 148 -25.25 -7.49 -18.98
CA ALA A 148 -23.98 -7.11 -19.58
C ALA A 148 -23.02 -6.92 -18.40
N GLU A 149 -22.12 -7.87 -18.20
CA GLU A 149 -20.94 -7.70 -17.37
C GLU A 149 -20.20 -6.52 -18.00
N THR A 150 -20.47 -5.34 -17.47
CA THR A 150 -19.74 -4.13 -17.83
C THR A 150 -18.29 -4.38 -17.43
N LEU A 151 -17.34 -3.85 -18.20
CA LEU A 151 -15.89 -3.88 -17.88
C LEU A 151 -15.58 -3.49 -16.42
N TYR A 152 -16.49 -2.74 -15.78
CA TYR A 152 -16.55 -2.43 -14.35
C TYR A 152 -16.60 -3.64 -13.40
N SER A 153 -17.14 -4.80 -13.78
CA SER A 153 -17.23 -5.99 -12.92
C SER A 153 -15.94 -6.82 -12.88
N LEU A 154 -15.06 -6.66 -13.88
CA LEU A 154 -13.73 -7.30 -13.92
C LEU A 154 -12.68 -6.56 -13.09
N VAL A 155 -12.98 -5.32 -12.68
CA VAL A 155 -12.20 -4.55 -11.73
C VAL A 155 -12.91 -4.67 -10.37
N ASP A 156 -12.65 -5.75 -9.63
CA ASP A 156 -13.08 -5.89 -8.23
C ASP A 156 -12.26 -4.94 -7.31
N ASP A 157 -12.31 -3.65 -7.64
CA ASP A 157 -11.58 -2.57 -6.97
C ASP A 157 -12.06 -2.39 -5.53
N LYS A 158 -13.34 -2.68 -5.28
CA LYS A 158 -13.94 -2.57 -3.95
C LYS A 158 -13.39 -3.63 -3.00
N GLY A 159 -13.21 -4.87 -3.45
CA GLY A 159 -12.62 -5.92 -2.63
C GLY A 159 -11.16 -5.62 -2.26
N LEU A 160 -10.38 -5.20 -3.27
CA LEU A 160 -8.95 -4.94 -3.12
C LEU A 160 -8.65 -3.68 -2.28
N GLN A 161 -9.36 -2.57 -2.51
CA GLN A 161 -9.16 -1.34 -1.74
C GLN A 161 -9.60 -1.53 -0.27
N HIS A 162 -10.66 -2.30 -0.03
CA HIS A 162 -11.06 -2.65 1.34
C HIS A 162 -9.99 -3.49 2.05
N GLU A 163 -9.32 -4.42 1.36
CA GLU A 163 -8.30 -5.26 1.98
C GLU A 163 -7.07 -4.45 2.40
N VAL A 164 -6.56 -3.56 1.53
CA VAL A 164 -5.43 -2.67 1.86
C VAL A 164 -5.80 -1.73 2.98
N ASN A 165 -6.96 -1.07 2.87
CA ASN A 165 -7.39 -0.10 3.87
C ASN A 165 -7.65 -0.78 5.21
N ALA A 166 -8.22 -1.98 5.23
CA ALA A 166 -8.39 -2.76 6.45
C ALA A 166 -7.04 -3.18 7.04
N ALA A 167 -6.09 -3.64 6.24
CA ALA A 167 -4.77 -4.05 6.71
C ALA A 167 -3.96 -2.86 7.27
N VAL A 168 -3.97 -1.72 6.57
CA VAL A 168 -3.30 -0.48 7.02
C VAL A 168 -3.99 0.10 8.26
N ALA A 169 -5.32 0.13 8.30
CA ALA A 169 -6.07 0.57 9.46
C ALA A 169 -5.83 -0.34 10.67
N GLN A 170 -5.79 -1.65 10.47
CA GLN A 170 -5.46 -2.62 11.52
C GLN A 170 -4.04 -2.41 12.03
N ALA A 171 -3.05 -2.23 11.14
CA ALA A 171 -1.67 -1.95 11.54
C ALA A 171 -1.56 -0.63 12.30
N ASN A 172 -2.25 0.43 11.84
CA ASN A 172 -2.29 1.70 12.53
C ASN A 172 -2.97 1.60 13.90
N GLN A 173 -4.07 0.85 14.01
CA GLN A 173 -4.76 0.64 15.28
C GLN A 173 -3.85 -0.09 16.27
N VAL A 174 -3.19 -1.17 15.84
CA VAL A 174 -2.22 -1.89 16.69
C VAL A 174 -1.06 -0.97 17.11
N LEU A 175 -0.57 -0.11 16.22
CA LEU A 175 0.49 0.85 16.53
C LEU A 175 0.03 2.02 17.42
N VAL A 176 -1.25 2.34 17.48
CA VAL A 176 -1.83 3.34 18.39
C VAL A 176 -2.11 2.70 19.76
N ASP A 177 -2.64 1.48 19.78
CA ASP A 177 -2.92 0.73 21.01
C ASP A 177 -1.63 0.36 21.77
N VAL A 178 -0.54 0.15 21.02
CA VAL A 178 0.80 0.08 21.59
C VAL A 178 1.21 1.51 21.92
N ASP A 179 0.82 1.94 23.12
CA ASP A 179 1.20 3.24 23.67
C ASP A 179 2.73 3.26 23.87
N LEU A 180 3.42 3.71 22.82
CA LEU A 180 4.87 3.88 22.80
C LEU A 180 5.32 4.97 23.78
N GLU A 181 4.39 5.83 24.22
CA GLU A 181 4.66 6.97 25.12
C GLU A 181 4.60 6.55 26.60
N THR A 182 3.81 5.53 26.97
CA THR A 182 3.80 5.03 28.36
C THR A 182 5.20 4.62 28.84
N PHE A 183 6.06 4.22 27.91
CA PHE A 183 7.41 3.77 28.24
C PHE A 183 8.43 4.91 28.45
N GLU A 184 8.14 6.12 27.96
CA GLU A 184 9.00 7.30 28.17
C GLU A 184 8.90 7.80 29.63
N VAL A 185 7.76 7.59 30.28
CA VAL A 185 7.51 7.94 31.70
C VAL A 185 8.46 7.21 32.66
N TYR A 186 9.00 6.07 32.27
CA TYR A 186 9.90 5.32 33.13
C TYR A 186 11.30 5.92 33.28
N GLY A 187 11.61 7.02 32.59
CA GLY A 187 12.91 7.71 32.58
C GLY A 187 13.57 7.89 33.96
N ASP A 188 12.76 8.13 34.99
CA ASP A 188 13.21 8.58 36.32
C ASP A 188 13.76 7.49 37.24
N LEU A 189 13.71 6.21 36.85
CA LEU A 189 14.47 5.15 37.53
C LEU A 189 15.96 5.25 37.18
N SER A 190 16.57 6.38 37.52
CA SER A 190 18.02 6.55 37.51
C SER A 190 18.58 5.74 38.68
N PHE A 191 19.41 4.75 38.38
CA PHE A 191 20.22 4.09 39.40
C PHE A 191 21.22 5.10 39.93
N ASP A 192 20.90 5.72 41.06
CA ASP A 192 21.86 6.49 41.84
C ASP A 192 22.84 5.52 42.51
N GLN A 193 23.80 5.08 41.71
CA GLN A 193 24.87 4.18 42.13
C GLN A 193 25.67 4.77 43.29
N GLN A 194 25.82 6.10 43.33
CA GLN A 194 26.61 6.78 44.36
C GLN A 194 25.90 6.73 45.70
N HIS A 195 24.60 7.03 45.73
CA HIS A 195 23.80 6.91 46.96
C HIS A 195 23.82 5.48 47.51
N VAL A 196 23.61 4.48 46.64
CA VAL A 196 23.60 3.07 47.09
C VAL A 196 24.97 2.63 47.62
N GLN A 197 26.06 3.03 46.96
CA GLN A 197 27.42 2.75 47.44
C GLN A 197 27.71 3.45 48.76
N ALA A 198 27.25 4.69 48.93
CA ALA A 198 27.40 5.44 50.17
C ALA A 198 26.64 4.78 51.34
N GLN A 199 25.42 4.29 51.10
CA GLN A 199 24.66 3.55 52.12
C GLN A 199 25.36 2.24 52.53
N LEU A 200 25.90 1.48 51.58
CA LEU A 200 26.64 0.24 51.90
C LEU A 200 27.95 0.51 52.64
N ALA A 201 28.64 1.59 52.29
CA ALA A 201 29.83 2.03 53.02
C ALA A 201 29.48 2.41 54.47
N LYS A 202 28.39 3.17 54.65
CA LYS A 202 27.86 3.52 55.97
C LYS A 202 27.46 2.27 56.78
N GLN A 203 26.80 1.31 56.13
CA GLN A 203 26.41 0.03 56.75
C GLN A 203 27.61 -0.79 57.20
N SER A 204 28.67 -0.83 56.38
CA SER A 204 29.90 -1.56 56.71
C SER A 204 30.65 -0.88 57.86
N GLN A 205 30.75 0.45 57.83
CA GLN A 205 31.37 1.23 58.92
C GLN A 205 30.64 1.01 60.25
N GLU A 206 29.30 1.01 60.25
CA GLU A 206 28.51 0.78 61.45
C GLU A 206 28.70 -0.65 61.99
N HIS A 207 28.72 -1.63 61.09
CA HIS A 207 28.98 -3.02 61.47
C HIS A 207 30.37 -3.20 62.09
N ASP A 208 31.40 -2.56 61.53
CA ASP A 208 32.76 -2.61 62.07
C ASP A 208 32.82 -1.98 63.47
N ARG A 209 32.16 -0.84 63.68
CA ARG A 209 32.00 -0.24 65.01
C ARG A 209 31.31 -1.19 66.00
N MET A 210 30.21 -1.82 65.59
CA MET A 210 29.52 -2.80 66.45
C MET A 210 30.42 -3.98 66.85
N LEU A 211 31.31 -4.43 65.96
CA LEU A 211 32.27 -5.49 66.27
C LEU A 211 33.35 -5.03 67.26
N GLU A 212 33.82 -3.78 67.16
CA GLU A 212 34.74 -3.18 68.15
C GLU A 212 34.10 -3.11 69.53
N ASP A 213 32.83 -2.70 69.61
CA ASP A 213 32.05 -2.66 70.85
C ASP A 213 31.83 -4.07 71.43
N LEU A 214 31.54 -5.07 70.59
CA LEU A 214 31.43 -6.47 71.00
C LEU A 214 32.76 -7.00 71.54
N GLU A 215 33.88 -6.70 70.89
CA GLU A 215 35.22 -7.10 71.35
C GLU A 215 35.54 -6.46 72.71
N SER A 216 35.16 -5.19 72.90
CA SER A 216 35.29 -4.49 74.19
C SER A 216 34.50 -5.19 75.30
N ILE A 217 33.22 -5.51 75.06
CA ILE A 217 32.37 -6.24 76.02
C ILE A 217 32.93 -7.65 76.28
N ALA A 218 33.42 -8.35 75.26
CA ALA A 218 34.00 -9.69 75.38
C ALA A 218 35.27 -9.68 76.25
N ASN A 219 36.14 -8.68 76.05
CA ASN A 219 37.34 -8.48 76.84
C ASN A 219 36.99 -8.18 78.31
N HIS A 220 36.02 -7.30 78.56
CA HIS A 220 35.54 -6.99 79.92
C HIS A 220 34.95 -8.22 80.61
N HIS A 221 34.08 -8.97 79.92
CA HIS A 221 33.54 -10.23 80.42
C HIS A 221 34.65 -11.23 80.78
N GLY A 222 35.68 -11.35 79.94
CA GLY A 222 36.86 -12.18 80.20
C GLY A 222 37.66 -11.73 81.42
N GLN A 223 37.81 -10.42 81.65
CA GLN A 223 38.48 -9.87 82.84
C GLN A 223 37.70 -10.18 84.12
N ILE A 224 36.37 -10.02 84.11
CA ILE A 224 35.52 -10.35 85.27
C ILE A 224 35.52 -11.86 85.54
N GLN A 225 35.49 -12.69 84.50
CA GLN A 225 35.61 -14.14 84.64
C GLN A 225 36.95 -14.53 85.28
N LEU A 226 38.06 -13.92 84.83
CA LEU A 226 39.39 -14.17 85.40
C LEU A 226 39.48 -13.79 86.89
N VAL A 227 38.89 -12.66 87.26
CA VAL A 227 38.82 -12.20 88.67
C VAL A 227 37.89 -13.06 89.52
N ALA A 228 36.83 -13.61 88.93
CA ALA A 228 35.94 -14.55 89.59
C ALA A 228 36.65 -15.88 89.89
N ASP A 229 37.51 -16.33 88.97
CA ASP A 229 38.28 -17.56 89.08
C ASP A 229 39.49 -17.41 90.02
N ASP A 230 40.17 -16.25 90.01
CA ASP A 230 41.27 -15.89 90.92
C ASP A 230 41.02 -14.54 91.63
N PRO A 231 40.38 -14.56 92.81
CA PRO A 231 40.11 -13.35 93.59
C PRO A 231 41.37 -12.60 94.03
N GLY A 232 42.56 -13.22 93.97
CA GLY A 232 43.83 -12.59 94.33
C GLY A 232 44.27 -11.49 93.37
N LEU A 233 43.71 -11.46 92.15
CA LEU A 233 43.97 -10.43 91.14
C LEU A 233 43.22 -9.13 91.39
N LEU A 234 42.30 -9.12 92.36
CA LEU A 234 41.47 -7.96 92.63
C LEU A 234 42.19 -6.95 93.53
N THR A 235 42.65 -5.86 92.92
CA THR A 235 43.03 -4.64 93.64
C THR A 235 41.82 -3.71 93.76
N PRO A 236 41.78 -2.82 94.77
CA PRO A 236 40.70 -1.82 94.89
C PRO A 236 40.56 -0.92 93.65
N GLU A 237 41.68 -0.63 92.98
CA GLU A 237 41.71 0.16 91.74
C GLU A 237 41.08 -0.61 90.57
N ASN A 238 41.43 -1.89 90.40
CA ASN A 238 40.86 -2.73 89.35
C ASN A 238 39.36 -2.96 89.58
N TRP A 239 38.92 -3.12 90.85
CA TRP A 239 37.50 -3.27 91.17
C TRP A 239 36.68 -2.06 90.71
N ALA A 240 37.15 -0.85 91.00
CA ALA A 240 36.44 0.37 90.61
C ALA A 240 36.33 0.52 89.08
N VAL A 241 37.36 0.09 88.33
CA VAL A 241 37.32 0.04 86.86
C VAL A 241 36.28 -0.98 86.39
N LEU A 242 36.32 -2.21 86.92
CA LEU A 242 35.39 -3.26 86.51
C LEU A 242 33.93 -2.88 86.81
N GLU A 243 33.67 -2.26 87.96
CA GLU A 243 32.33 -1.81 88.37
C GLU A 243 31.79 -0.75 87.41
N ARG A 244 32.60 0.28 87.13
CA ARG A 244 32.24 1.33 86.15
C ARG A 244 32.02 0.74 84.76
N ASP A 245 32.93 -0.08 84.28
CA ASP A 245 32.85 -0.67 82.94
C ASP A 245 31.63 -1.62 82.85
N THR A 246 31.18 -2.24 83.96
CA THR A 246 29.93 -3.00 84.02
C THR A 246 28.69 -2.09 83.93
N GLU A 247 28.72 -0.89 84.51
CA GLU A 247 27.63 0.10 84.37
C GLU A 247 27.53 0.65 82.94
N GLU A 248 28.66 0.78 82.24
CA GLU A 248 28.72 1.28 80.86
C GLU A 248 28.17 0.27 79.83
N ILE A 249 28.05 -1.03 80.17
CA ILE A 249 27.53 -2.05 79.25
C ILE A 249 26.14 -1.70 78.71
N ASP A 250 25.23 -1.22 79.55
CA ASP A 250 23.87 -0.89 79.12
C ASP A 250 23.86 0.27 78.11
N VAL A 251 24.80 1.21 78.24
CA VAL A 251 24.99 2.32 77.28
C VAL A 251 25.49 1.77 75.95
N ILE A 252 26.52 0.92 75.97
CA ILE A 252 27.08 0.29 74.76
C ILE A 252 26.03 -0.59 74.08
N LEU A 253 25.22 -1.35 74.83
CA LEU A 253 24.10 -2.12 74.29
C LEU A 253 23.05 -1.22 73.60
N GLY A 254 22.81 -0.03 74.14
CA GLY A 254 21.99 1.00 73.51
C GLY A 254 22.56 1.43 72.15
N GLU A 255 23.86 1.73 72.08
CA GLU A 255 24.54 2.10 70.84
C GLU A 255 24.53 0.95 69.81
N LEU A 256 24.78 -0.29 70.23
CA LEU A 256 24.69 -1.47 69.38
C LEU A 256 23.28 -1.67 68.80
N GLN A 257 22.24 -1.42 69.61
CA GLN A 257 20.86 -1.51 69.15
C GLN A 257 20.52 -0.41 68.13
N GLU A 258 21.05 0.80 68.29
CA GLU A 258 20.92 1.89 67.32
C GLU A 258 21.64 1.55 66.00
N GLY A 259 22.87 1.03 66.09
CA GLY A 259 23.64 0.56 64.93
C GLY A 259 22.92 -0.56 64.18
N LEU A 260 22.38 -1.55 64.90
CA LEU A 260 21.56 -2.61 64.31
C LEU A 260 20.33 -2.04 63.58
N ASN A 261 19.64 -1.06 64.16
CA ASN A 261 18.47 -0.43 63.55
C ASN A 261 18.85 0.33 62.27
N LEU A 262 19.99 1.02 62.25
CA LEU A 262 20.52 1.67 61.05
C LEU A 262 20.85 0.66 59.95
N ILE A 263 21.55 -0.43 60.30
CA ILE A 263 21.90 -1.50 59.36
C ILE A 263 20.64 -2.15 58.78
N ARG A 264 19.62 -2.37 59.62
CA ARG A 264 18.31 -2.89 59.20
C ARG A 264 17.61 -1.95 58.23
N ALA A 265 17.56 -0.65 58.52
CA ALA A 265 16.94 0.34 57.63
C ALA A 265 17.61 0.38 56.24
N ILE A 266 18.94 0.30 56.20
CA ILE A 266 19.70 0.23 54.93
C ILE A 266 19.39 -1.06 54.18
N ALA A 267 19.37 -2.20 54.88
CA ALA A 267 19.05 -3.50 54.27
C ALA A 267 17.62 -3.54 53.68
N GLU A 268 16.64 -2.97 54.39
CA GLU A 268 15.26 -2.83 53.90
C GLU A 268 15.19 -1.92 52.67
N GLU A 269 15.89 -0.79 52.66
CA GLU A 269 15.97 0.09 51.49
C GLU A 269 16.54 -0.66 50.27
N MET A 270 17.61 -1.44 50.45
CA MET A 270 18.22 -2.24 49.37
C MET A 270 17.27 -3.31 48.85
N GLN A 271 16.53 -3.97 49.74
CA GLN A 271 15.54 -4.96 49.35
C GLN A 271 14.39 -4.33 48.55
N ILE A 272 13.88 -3.18 48.99
CA ILE A 272 12.83 -2.43 48.28
C ILE A 272 13.30 -2.05 46.89
N ARG A 273 14.51 -1.47 46.77
CA ARG A 273 15.11 -1.13 45.47
C ARG A 273 15.26 -2.36 44.59
N THR A 274 15.72 -3.48 45.12
CA THR A 274 15.87 -4.73 44.36
C THR A 274 14.53 -5.17 43.75
N ARG A 275 13.46 -5.20 44.56
CA ARG A 275 12.11 -5.54 44.09
C ARG A 275 11.59 -4.56 43.04
N GLN A 276 11.84 -3.27 43.20
CA GLN A 276 11.47 -2.25 42.21
C GLN A 276 12.17 -2.48 40.87
N TYR A 277 13.49 -2.77 40.89
CA TYR A 277 14.27 -3.04 39.66
C TYR A 277 13.80 -4.33 38.97
N GLU A 278 13.50 -5.38 39.73
CA GLU A 278 12.98 -6.64 39.19
C GLU A 278 11.60 -6.47 38.56
N ALA A 279 10.69 -5.75 39.23
CA ALA A 279 9.37 -5.45 38.72
C ALA A 279 9.49 -4.64 37.41
N PHE A 280 10.30 -3.59 37.44
CA PHE A 280 10.55 -2.75 36.27
C PHE A 280 11.14 -3.54 35.10
N PHE A 281 12.15 -4.39 35.35
CA PHE A 281 12.73 -5.25 34.32
C PHE A 281 11.71 -6.22 33.71
N ARG A 282 10.84 -6.79 34.55
CA ARG A 282 9.77 -7.69 34.11
C ARG A 282 8.76 -6.98 33.22
N ASP A 283 8.40 -5.75 33.56
CA ASP A 283 7.42 -4.97 32.82
C ASP A 283 7.97 -4.48 31.48
N VAL A 284 9.20 -3.96 31.43
CA VAL A 284 9.89 -3.63 30.18
C VAL A 284 10.00 -4.86 29.27
N LYS A 285 10.40 -6.01 29.83
CA LYS A 285 10.48 -7.28 29.08
C LYS A 285 9.11 -7.76 28.59
N ARG A 286 8.03 -7.52 29.35
CA ARG A 286 6.65 -7.84 28.93
C ARG A 286 6.21 -6.91 27.80
N GLY A 287 6.45 -5.60 27.93
CA GLY A 287 6.17 -4.60 26.91
C GLY A 287 6.84 -4.91 25.58
N LEU A 288 8.15 -5.13 25.59
CA LEU A 288 8.91 -5.54 24.40
C LEU A 288 8.35 -6.79 23.74
N ARG A 289 8.05 -7.83 24.53
CA ARG A 289 7.45 -9.07 23.99
C ARG A 289 6.07 -8.82 23.39
N HIS A 290 5.26 -7.95 23.99
CA HIS A 290 3.95 -7.60 23.47
C HIS A 290 4.08 -6.87 22.13
N VAL A 291 4.95 -5.87 22.04
CA VAL A 291 5.24 -5.14 20.80
C VAL A 291 5.72 -6.07 19.71
N PHE A 292 6.70 -6.94 19.98
CA PHE A 292 7.17 -7.89 18.98
C PHE A 292 6.09 -8.88 18.54
N LYS A 293 5.24 -9.33 19.46
CA LYS A 293 4.17 -10.28 19.15
C LYS A 293 3.02 -9.65 18.36
N MET A 294 2.68 -8.39 18.61
CA MET A 294 1.53 -7.71 18.01
C MET A 294 1.92 -6.87 16.78
N CYS A 295 2.97 -6.07 16.89
CA CYS A 295 3.35 -5.13 15.83
C CYS A 295 4.00 -5.83 14.64
N ILE A 296 4.89 -6.81 14.85
CA ILE A 296 5.58 -7.47 13.72
C ILE A 296 4.57 -8.10 12.75
N PRO A 297 3.60 -8.93 13.18
CA PRO A 297 2.64 -9.52 12.26
C PRO A 297 1.76 -8.48 11.56
N ALA A 298 1.33 -7.43 12.29
CA ALA A 298 0.49 -6.39 11.72
C ALA A 298 1.23 -5.55 10.66
N VAL A 299 2.46 -5.15 10.97
CA VAL A 299 3.33 -4.42 10.03
C VAL A 299 3.66 -5.31 8.82
N HIS A 300 4.00 -6.58 9.04
CA HIS A 300 4.26 -7.53 7.97
C HIS A 300 3.02 -7.75 7.08
N ALA A 301 1.82 -7.85 7.66
CA ALA A 301 0.57 -7.96 6.92
C ALA A 301 0.31 -6.72 6.07
N ALA A 302 0.52 -5.51 6.62
CA ALA A 302 0.40 -4.26 5.88
C ALA A 302 1.41 -4.17 4.72
N PHE A 303 2.68 -4.50 4.95
CA PHE A 303 3.68 -4.54 3.88
C PHE A 303 3.37 -5.62 2.84
N SER A 304 2.87 -6.79 3.25
CA SER A 304 2.49 -7.86 2.32
C SER A 304 1.26 -7.49 1.50
N ALA A 305 0.31 -6.74 2.08
CA ALA A 305 -0.80 -6.17 1.35
C ALA A 305 -0.25 -5.19 0.30
N LEU A 306 0.51 -4.17 0.72
CA LEU A 306 1.10 -3.17 -0.20
C LEU A 306 1.97 -3.80 -1.30
N ALA A 307 2.78 -4.81 -0.96
CA ALA A 307 3.66 -5.50 -1.90
C ALA A 307 2.90 -6.28 -2.98
N ARG A 308 1.63 -6.67 -2.75
CA ARG A 308 0.79 -7.26 -3.80
C ARG A 308 0.36 -6.23 -4.86
N TYR A 309 0.35 -4.94 -4.51
CA TYR A 309 -0.03 -3.84 -5.41
C TYR A 309 1.17 -3.18 -6.06
N LEU A 310 2.33 -3.22 -5.40
CA LEU A 310 3.59 -2.95 -6.05
C LEU A 310 3.82 -4.08 -7.07
N PRO A 311 3.85 -3.78 -8.37
CA PRO A 311 4.30 -4.76 -9.34
C PRO A 311 5.68 -5.21 -8.88
N ALA A 312 5.96 -6.51 -8.99
CA ALA A 312 7.28 -7.05 -8.73
C ALA A 312 8.27 -6.33 -9.66
N SER A 313 8.79 -5.19 -9.18
CA SER A 313 9.75 -4.37 -9.88
C SER A 313 10.90 -5.30 -10.16
N THR A 314 11.17 -5.54 -11.43
CA THR A 314 12.29 -6.34 -11.90
C THR A 314 13.52 -5.81 -11.19
N ALA A 315 14.01 -6.61 -10.24
CA ALA A 315 14.93 -6.16 -9.21
C ALA A 315 16.10 -5.35 -9.76
N PRO A 316 16.36 -4.14 -9.20
CA PRO A 316 17.69 -3.58 -9.23
C PRO A 316 18.25 -3.54 -7.80
N ALA A 317 19.41 -4.18 -7.64
CA ALA A 317 20.48 -3.76 -6.73
C ALA A 317 20.16 -3.55 -5.24
N THR A 318 19.77 -4.61 -4.52
CA THR A 318 20.07 -4.71 -3.07
C THR A 318 21.56 -4.91 -2.78
N SER A 319 22.42 -4.89 -3.81
CA SER A 319 23.88 -4.97 -3.72
C SER A 319 24.53 -3.72 -3.07
N ALA A 320 23.82 -2.59 -2.96
CA ALA A 320 24.42 -1.34 -2.48
C ALA A 320 24.48 -1.19 -0.94
N LEU A 321 23.69 -1.94 -0.17
CA LEU A 321 23.75 -1.87 1.31
C LEU A 321 24.70 -2.88 1.97
N ARG A 322 25.29 -3.81 1.21
CA ARG A 322 26.20 -4.84 1.74
C ARG A 322 27.69 -4.59 1.49
N ALA A 323 28.05 -3.53 0.75
CA ALA A 323 29.43 -3.25 0.34
C ALA A 323 30.21 -2.27 1.24
N SER A 324 29.71 -1.90 2.43
CA SER A 324 30.43 -0.99 3.35
C SER A 324 31.06 -1.66 4.58
N HIS A 325 31.10 -3.00 4.65
CA HIS A 325 31.77 -3.72 5.75
C HIS A 325 32.73 -4.77 5.21
N GLY A 326 34.00 -4.37 4.99
CA GLY A 326 35.05 -5.31 4.66
C GLY A 326 36.40 -4.72 4.27
N GLN A 327 37.12 -4.07 5.21
CA GLN A 327 38.58 -4.19 5.23
C GLN A 327 39.14 -3.96 6.65
N PRO A 328 39.97 -4.87 7.20
CA PRO A 328 40.60 -4.70 8.50
C PRO A 328 41.98 -4.03 8.33
N SER A 329 42.18 -2.87 8.94
CA SER A 329 43.52 -2.30 9.14
C SER A 329 43.67 -1.78 10.56
N ALA A 330 44.81 -2.14 11.15
CA ALA A 330 45.15 -2.03 12.56
C ALA A 330 45.48 -0.60 13.03
N LYS A 331 44.89 -0.18 14.15
CA LYS A 331 45.55 0.28 15.40
C LYS A 331 44.55 1.05 16.30
N PRO A 332 44.72 1.01 17.64
CA PRO A 332 43.75 1.58 18.57
C PRO A 332 44.11 3.04 18.90
N ALA A 333 43.16 3.94 18.71
CA ALA A 333 43.15 5.24 19.37
C ALA A 333 41.75 5.45 19.96
N VAL A 334 41.74 5.57 21.29
CA VAL A 334 40.57 5.78 22.13
C VAL A 334 40.06 7.19 21.89
N SER A 335 38.99 7.33 21.11
CA SER A 335 38.11 8.49 21.15
C SER A 335 36.68 8.00 20.92
N SER A 336 35.90 8.01 21.99
CA SER A 336 34.47 7.75 22.02
C SER A 336 33.70 8.62 21.01
N PRO A 337 33.02 8.04 20.01
CA PRO A 337 32.09 8.81 19.19
C PRO A 337 30.73 8.88 19.87
N SER A 338 30.24 10.09 20.10
CA SER A 338 28.84 10.37 20.41
C SER A 338 27.94 9.84 19.28
N PRO A 339 26.73 9.32 19.56
CA PRO A 339 25.78 8.93 18.54
C PRO A 339 25.15 10.18 17.91
N SER A 340 25.90 10.87 17.06
CA SER A 340 25.38 11.90 16.18
C SER A 340 24.53 11.24 15.10
N SER A 341 23.22 11.45 15.21
CA SER A 341 22.33 11.75 14.09
C SER A 341 22.57 10.91 12.84
N VAL A 342 22.10 9.66 12.83
CA VAL A 342 21.73 9.02 11.56
C VAL A 342 20.46 9.72 11.11
N ALA A 343 20.63 10.92 10.54
CA ALA A 343 19.63 11.49 9.66
C ALA A 343 19.59 10.53 8.47
N VAL A 344 18.70 9.53 8.57
CA VAL A 344 18.23 8.79 7.41
C VAL A 344 17.58 9.88 6.56
N ASP A 345 18.35 10.40 5.61
CA ASP A 345 17.87 11.31 4.58
C ASP A 345 16.93 10.49 3.69
N ALA A 346 15.75 10.21 4.24
CA ALA A 346 14.63 9.58 3.60
C ALA A 346 14.04 10.63 2.67
N THR A 347 14.81 11.06 1.68
CA THR A 347 14.23 11.71 0.51
C THR A 347 13.32 10.65 -0.11
N PRO A 348 11.99 10.82 0.00
CA PRO A 348 11.07 9.82 -0.48
C PRO A 348 11.26 9.75 -1.99
N SER A 349 11.78 8.62 -2.48
CA SER A 349 11.87 8.37 -3.90
C SER A 349 10.48 8.57 -4.50
N THR A 350 10.34 9.66 -5.26
CA THR A 350 9.12 10.09 -5.94
C THR A 350 8.81 9.21 -7.15
N ALA A 351 9.57 8.13 -7.37
CA ALA A 351 9.32 7.18 -8.43
C ALA A 351 7.85 6.68 -8.36
N PRO A 352 7.08 6.82 -9.46
CA PRO A 352 5.72 6.29 -9.56
C PRO A 352 5.69 4.76 -9.48
N LEU A 353 4.53 4.19 -9.16
CA LEU A 353 4.31 2.74 -8.99
C LEU A 353 4.19 2.06 -10.38
N PRO A 354 5.26 1.46 -10.93
CA PRO A 354 5.47 1.46 -12.38
C PRO A 354 4.62 0.47 -13.19
N GLY A 355 3.84 -0.42 -12.58
CA GLY A 355 3.16 -1.50 -13.32
C GLY A 355 1.64 -1.51 -13.21
N LEU A 356 1.06 -1.10 -12.08
CA LEU A 356 -0.39 -0.89 -12.01
C LEU A 356 -0.78 0.33 -12.85
N GLU A 357 0.00 1.41 -12.70
CA GLU A 357 -0.11 2.64 -13.48
C GLU A 357 -0.02 2.38 -14.98
N LEU A 358 0.98 1.61 -15.42
CA LEU A 358 1.14 1.28 -16.82
C LEU A 358 -0.09 0.55 -17.40
N ARG A 359 -0.65 -0.42 -16.67
CA ARG A 359 -1.81 -1.18 -17.18
C ARG A 359 -3.07 -0.34 -17.21
N THR A 360 -3.35 0.47 -16.18
CA THR A 360 -4.51 1.37 -16.17
C THR A 360 -4.40 2.40 -17.27
N ASP A 361 -3.19 2.91 -17.53
CA ASP A 361 -2.97 3.94 -18.54
C ASP A 361 -3.13 3.41 -19.96
N VAL A 362 -2.67 2.18 -20.21
CA VAL A 362 -2.91 1.49 -21.49
C VAL A 362 -4.41 1.29 -21.71
N LEU A 363 -5.16 0.81 -20.73
CA LEU A 363 -6.61 0.61 -20.88
C LEU A 363 -7.38 1.93 -21.05
N LEU A 364 -7.01 2.98 -20.29
CA LEU A 364 -7.59 4.31 -20.46
C LEU A 364 -7.30 4.87 -21.86
N ALA A 365 -6.08 4.68 -22.36
CA ALA A 365 -5.69 5.08 -23.71
C ALA A 365 -6.47 4.29 -24.78
N GLU A 366 -6.63 2.98 -24.62
CA GLU A 366 -7.43 2.14 -25.53
C GLU A 366 -8.90 2.57 -25.57
N CYS A 367 -9.52 2.84 -24.41
CA CYS A 367 -10.90 3.33 -24.35
C CYS A 367 -11.04 4.73 -24.97
N ALA A 368 -10.07 5.63 -24.74
CA ALA A 368 -10.05 6.94 -25.37
C ALA A 368 -9.90 6.83 -26.90
N ASN A 369 -9.03 5.94 -27.39
CA ASN A 369 -8.84 5.66 -28.80
C ASN A 369 -10.12 5.07 -29.43
N LEU A 370 -10.80 4.16 -28.73
CA LEU A 370 -12.07 3.60 -29.19
C LEU A 370 -13.15 4.68 -29.31
N ASN A 371 -13.23 5.59 -28.34
CA ASN A 371 -14.13 6.73 -28.42
C ASN A 371 -13.81 7.63 -29.63
N ALA A 372 -12.54 7.95 -29.85
CA ALA A 372 -12.10 8.72 -31.02
C ALA A 372 -12.44 8.01 -32.34
N TRP A 373 -12.24 6.69 -32.40
CA TRP A 373 -12.59 5.88 -33.57
C TRP A 373 -14.09 5.93 -33.89
N TYR A 374 -14.96 5.82 -32.87
CA TYR A 374 -16.41 5.91 -33.08
C TYR A 374 -16.87 7.29 -33.56
N ILE A 375 -16.23 8.36 -33.09
CA ILE A 375 -16.47 9.72 -33.58
C ILE A 375 -16.11 9.81 -35.06
N GLU A 376 -14.95 9.29 -35.45
CA GLU A 376 -14.48 9.34 -36.85
C GLU A 376 -15.30 8.44 -37.78
N PHE A 377 -15.73 7.27 -37.28
CA PHE A 377 -16.67 6.41 -37.98
C PHE A 377 -17.99 7.15 -38.29
N ALA A 378 -18.54 7.88 -37.32
CA ALA A 378 -19.75 8.68 -37.51
C ALA A 378 -19.55 9.74 -38.62
N ARG A 379 -18.43 10.47 -38.58
CA ARG A 379 -18.09 11.48 -39.61
C ARG A 379 -17.91 10.86 -40.99
N SER A 380 -17.20 9.74 -41.07
CA SER A 380 -16.96 9.02 -42.33
C SER A 380 -18.27 8.58 -42.98
N TYR A 381 -19.26 8.17 -42.17
CA TYR A 381 -20.60 7.87 -42.67
C TYR A 381 -21.31 9.10 -43.27
N ASP A 382 -21.22 10.28 -42.63
CA ASP A 382 -21.78 11.51 -43.21
C ASP A 382 -21.12 11.85 -44.56
N HIS A 383 -19.79 11.69 -44.65
CA HIS A 383 -19.06 11.90 -45.90
C HIS A 383 -19.44 10.90 -47.00
N LEU A 384 -19.69 9.64 -46.64
CA LEU A 384 -20.16 8.62 -47.58
C LEU A 384 -21.48 9.03 -48.23
N LEU A 385 -22.45 9.54 -47.44
CA LEU A 385 -23.74 10.00 -47.97
C LEU A 385 -23.57 11.14 -48.97
N VAL A 386 -22.71 12.12 -48.65
CA VAL A 386 -22.42 13.24 -49.56
C VAL A 386 -21.72 12.78 -50.84
N GLU A 387 -20.81 11.82 -50.74
CA GLU A 387 -20.12 11.27 -51.91
C GLU A 387 -21.05 10.45 -52.81
N ILE A 388 -22.01 9.70 -52.25
CA ILE A 388 -23.03 8.99 -53.04
C ILE A 388 -23.88 9.99 -53.83
N ASP A 389 -24.42 11.04 -53.19
CA ASP A 389 -25.17 12.10 -53.87
C ASP A 389 -24.35 12.77 -54.98
N ARG A 390 -23.07 13.09 -54.71
CA ARG A 390 -22.17 13.67 -55.71
C ARG A 390 -22.02 12.74 -56.93
N ARG A 391 -21.88 11.43 -56.71
CA ARG A 391 -21.77 10.44 -57.79
C ARG A 391 -23.08 10.29 -58.56
N CYS A 392 -24.24 10.28 -57.89
CA CYS A 392 -25.54 10.26 -58.55
C CYS A 392 -25.72 11.48 -59.48
N ARG A 393 -25.37 12.68 -59.01
CA ARG A 393 -25.43 13.90 -59.84
C ARG A 393 -24.48 13.84 -61.04
N SER A 394 -23.27 13.34 -60.83
CA SER A 394 -22.31 13.17 -61.93
C SER A 394 -22.80 12.15 -62.95
N GLN A 395 -23.36 11.02 -62.52
CA GLN A 395 -23.97 10.03 -63.40
C GLN A 395 -25.14 10.63 -64.18
N TYR A 396 -26.02 11.38 -63.52
CA TYR A 396 -27.13 12.08 -64.17
C TYR A 396 -26.65 13.10 -65.21
N GLN A 397 -25.63 13.88 -64.89
CA GLN A 397 -25.03 14.83 -65.84
C GLN A 397 -24.44 14.12 -67.06
N HIS A 398 -23.72 13.01 -66.87
CA HIS A 398 -23.18 12.22 -67.97
C HIS A 398 -24.29 11.59 -68.83
N ALA A 399 -25.34 11.04 -68.20
CA ALA A 399 -26.49 10.47 -68.89
C ALA A 399 -27.22 11.52 -69.71
N ARG A 400 -27.45 12.71 -69.14
CA ARG A 400 -28.07 13.84 -69.82
C ARG A 400 -27.24 14.31 -71.03
N LEU A 401 -25.92 14.46 -70.88
CA LEU A 401 -25.05 14.81 -72.01
C LEU A 401 -25.07 13.74 -73.09
N ALA A 402 -25.04 12.46 -72.72
CA ALA A 402 -25.14 11.36 -73.68
C ALA A 402 -26.48 11.37 -74.44
N GLU A 403 -27.58 11.69 -73.76
CA GLU A 403 -28.90 11.86 -74.37
C GLU A 403 -28.94 13.08 -75.31
N GLU A 404 -28.40 14.22 -74.89
CA GLU A 404 -28.28 15.43 -75.71
C GLU A 404 -27.46 15.17 -76.99
N PHE A 405 -26.32 14.47 -76.88
CA PHE A 405 -25.53 14.05 -78.04
C PHE A 405 -26.26 13.03 -78.93
N ALA A 406 -26.95 12.05 -78.34
CA ALA A 406 -27.74 11.08 -79.10
C ALA A 406 -28.88 11.75 -79.88
N ALA A 407 -29.57 12.71 -79.26
CA ALA A 407 -30.60 13.52 -79.90
C ALA A 407 -30.01 14.36 -81.04
N HIS A 408 -28.87 15.03 -80.82
CA HIS A 408 -28.20 15.82 -81.84
C HIS A 408 -27.76 14.97 -83.05
N LEU A 409 -27.16 13.80 -82.83
CA LEU A 409 -26.79 12.86 -83.89
C LEU A 409 -28.02 12.36 -84.66
N THR A 410 -29.15 12.14 -83.98
CA THR A 410 -30.42 11.77 -84.61
C THR A 410 -30.95 12.89 -85.51
N THR A 411 -30.88 14.15 -85.07
CA THR A 411 -31.26 15.31 -85.89
C THR A 411 -30.38 15.45 -87.13
N LEU A 412 -29.05 15.29 -86.99
CA LEU A 412 -28.13 15.33 -88.13
C LEU A 412 -28.40 14.20 -89.13
N TYR A 413 -28.65 12.98 -88.64
CA TYR A 413 -29.03 11.85 -89.48
C TYR A 413 -30.34 12.11 -90.25
N GLN A 414 -31.36 12.67 -89.60
CA GLN A 414 -32.63 13.02 -90.25
C GLN A 414 -32.46 14.12 -91.31
N ALA A 415 -31.63 15.13 -91.03
CA ALA A 415 -31.31 16.19 -91.98
C ALA A 415 -30.62 15.62 -93.22
N GLU A 416 -29.55 14.84 -93.04
CA GLU A 416 -28.82 14.17 -94.13
C GLU A 416 -29.73 13.24 -94.94
N THR A 417 -30.56 12.45 -94.27
CA THR A 417 -31.54 11.57 -94.94
C THR A 417 -32.53 12.38 -95.77
N THR A 418 -33.03 13.50 -95.23
CA THR A 418 -33.95 14.39 -95.94
C THR A 418 -33.28 15.02 -97.17
N GLU A 419 -32.02 15.46 -97.05
CA GLU A 419 -31.24 16.00 -98.17
C GLU A 419 -30.94 14.94 -99.23
N ARG A 420 -30.55 13.72 -98.84
CA ARG A 420 -30.33 12.60 -99.77
C ARG A 420 -31.62 12.18 -100.47
N ASP A 421 -32.74 12.17 -99.77
CA ASP A 421 -34.05 11.88 -100.35
C ASP A 421 -34.50 12.98 -101.30
N ALA A 422 -34.25 14.26 -100.96
CA ALA A 422 -34.55 15.39 -101.84
C ALA A 422 -33.70 15.33 -103.11
N PHE A 423 -32.39 15.08 -102.97
CA PHE A 423 -31.47 14.90 -104.08
C PHE A 423 -31.90 13.72 -104.98
N THR A 424 -32.21 12.56 -104.38
CA THR A 424 -32.64 11.36 -105.11
C THR A 424 -33.97 11.61 -105.82
N ARG A 425 -34.93 12.32 -105.19
CA ARG A 425 -36.18 12.73 -105.84
C ARG A 425 -35.96 13.67 -107.02
N SER A 426 -35.06 14.65 -106.89
CA SER A 426 -34.82 15.65 -107.94
C SER A 426 -33.99 15.12 -109.10
N PHE A 427 -32.97 14.32 -108.83
CA PHE A 427 -31.95 13.93 -109.81
C PHE A 427 -31.82 12.42 -110.03
N GLY A 428 -32.32 11.60 -109.11
CA GLY A 428 -32.10 10.14 -109.14
C GLY A 428 -32.62 9.45 -110.39
N GLN A 429 -33.73 9.92 -110.97
CA GLN A 429 -34.27 9.34 -112.22
C GLN A 429 -33.37 9.52 -113.45
N TYR A 430 -32.42 10.47 -113.39
CA TYR A 430 -31.49 10.76 -114.49
C TYR A 430 -30.11 10.12 -114.28
N LEU A 431 -29.87 9.51 -113.13
CA LEU A 431 -28.58 8.92 -112.77
C LEU A 431 -28.68 7.39 -112.83
N PRO A 432 -27.89 6.72 -113.67
CA PRO A 432 -27.78 5.26 -113.64
C PRO A 432 -27.29 4.80 -112.26
N ILE A 433 -27.92 3.78 -111.70
CA ILE A 433 -27.64 3.26 -110.35
C ILE A 433 -26.14 2.91 -110.18
N ASP A 434 -25.48 2.47 -111.25
CA ASP A 434 -24.09 2.03 -111.25
C ASP A 434 -23.06 3.17 -111.21
N LEU A 435 -23.47 4.43 -111.40
CA LEU A 435 -22.53 5.56 -111.47
C LEU A 435 -21.82 5.82 -110.14
N CYS A 436 -22.52 5.62 -109.02
CA CYS A 436 -21.96 5.75 -107.68
C CYS A 436 -22.73 4.87 -106.68
N ALA A 437 -22.33 3.60 -106.58
CA ALA A 437 -22.96 2.64 -105.67
C ALA A 437 -22.94 3.09 -104.20
N ALA A 438 -22.00 3.96 -103.80
CA ALA A 438 -21.90 4.51 -102.46
C ALA A 438 -23.06 5.44 -102.07
N LEU A 439 -23.82 5.97 -103.03
CA LEU A 439 -24.99 6.81 -102.76
C LEU A 439 -26.27 6.00 -102.46
N MET A 440 -26.25 4.68 -102.68
CA MET A 440 -27.40 3.79 -102.47
C MET A 440 -27.66 3.38 -101.00
N PRO A 441 -26.65 3.03 -100.18
CA PRO A 441 -26.92 2.68 -98.78
C PRO A 441 -27.46 3.89 -98.01
N PRO A 442 -28.27 3.66 -96.95
CA PRO A 442 -28.79 4.73 -96.10
C PRO A 442 -27.64 5.54 -95.48
N ALA A 443 -27.93 6.74 -94.98
CA ALA A 443 -26.95 7.55 -94.28
C ALA A 443 -26.33 6.76 -93.11
N PRO A 444 -25.04 6.96 -92.78
CA PRO A 444 -24.46 6.31 -91.61
C PRO A 444 -25.14 6.82 -90.34
N GLN A 445 -25.58 5.90 -89.47
CA GLN A 445 -26.16 6.22 -88.18
C GLN A 445 -25.11 6.03 -87.08
N TYR A 446 -24.87 7.08 -86.30
CA TYR A 446 -24.00 7.04 -85.13
C TYR A 446 -24.85 6.89 -83.86
N ARG A 447 -24.38 6.10 -82.89
CA ARG A 447 -25.05 5.86 -81.61
C ARG A 447 -24.10 6.12 -80.45
N VAL A 448 -24.61 6.77 -79.40
CA VAL A 448 -23.90 6.94 -78.13
C VAL A 448 -24.26 5.77 -77.23
N GLU A 449 -23.28 4.96 -76.83
CA GLU A 449 -23.46 3.85 -75.90
C GLU A 449 -22.50 3.99 -74.72
N ALA A 450 -22.98 3.72 -73.52
CA ALA A 450 -22.12 3.65 -72.34
C ALA A 450 -21.29 2.36 -72.39
N LEU A 451 -19.97 2.48 -72.28
CA LEU A 451 -19.05 1.33 -72.31
C LEU A 451 -19.23 0.39 -71.12
N ALA A 452 -19.80 0.88 -70.02
CA ALA A 452 -20.21 0.08 -68.88
C ALA A 452 -21.63 0.51 -68.48
N PRO A 453 -22.50 -0.44 -68.09
CA PRO A 453 -23.80 -0.08 -67.53
C PRO A 453 -23.58 0.76 -66.27
N PRO A 454 -24.37 1.84 -66.07
CA PRO A 454 -24.30 2.59 -64.83
C PRO A 454 -24.60 1.66 -63.66
N VAL A 455 -23.77 1.73 -62.63
CA VAL A 455 -24.06 1.06 -61.37
C VAL A 455 -25.18 1.85 -60.70
N ASP A 456 -26.29 1.18 -60.44
CA ASP A 456 -27.40 1.76 -59.68
C ASP A 456 -26.89 2.13 -58.29
N LEU A 457 -26.70 3.43 -58.07
CA LEU A 457 -26.40 3.98 -56.76
C LEU A 457 -27.71 4.18 -56.00
N PRO A 458 -27.70 3.96 -54.68
CA PRO A 458 -28.88 4.18 -53.86
C PRO A 458 -29.28 5.66 -53.88
N ASP A 459 -30.59 5.92 -53.92
CA ASP A 459 -31.13 7.26 -53.83
C ASP A 459 -31.17 7.67 -52.36
N ILE A 460 -30.39 8.70 -52.03
CA ILE A 460 -30.25 9.16 -50.65
C ILE A 460 -31.29 10.25 -50.42
N ALA A 461 -32.16 10.07 -49.43
CA ALA A 461 -33.17 11.06 -49.12
C ALA A 461 -32.56 12.45 -48.82
N ASP A 462 -33.15 13.51 -49.38
CA ASP A 462 -32.65 14.90 -49.25
C ASP A 462 -32.44 15.33 -47.78
N HIS A 463 -33.32 14.88 -46.89
CA HIS A 463 -33.22 15.18 -45.46
C HIS A 463 -31.96 14.58 -44.83
N ALA A 464 -31.62 13.33 -45.16
CA ALA A 464 -30.42 12.64 -44.68
C ALA A 464 -29.16 13.34 -45.20
N LEU A 465 -29.18 13.78 -46.46
CA LEU A 465 -28.11 14.53 -47.07
C LEU A 465 -27.91 15.92 -46.42
N GLN A 466 -29.00 16.62 -46.09
CA GLN A 466 -28.93 17.90 -45.37
C GLN A 466 -28.35 17.72 -43.96
N VAL A 467 -28.81 16.70 -43.23
CA VAL A 467 -28.28 16.36 -41.90
C VAL A 467 -26.80 16.01 -41.97
N ALA A 468 -26.38 15.19 -42.94
CA ALA A 468 -24.98 14.84 -43.14
C ALA A 468 -24.10 16.08 -43.42
N LYS A 469 -24.55 16.97 -44.32
CA LYS A 469 -23.85 18.24 -44.61
C LYS A 469 -23.77 19.14 -43.38
N GLN A 470 -24.84 19.21 -42.59
CA GLN A 470 -24.85 19.98 -41.34
C GLN A 470 -23.88 19.40 -40.31
N ASN A 471 -23.85 18.07 -40.14
CA ASN A 471 -22.92 17.38 -39.24
C ASN A 471 -21.47 17.60 -39.64
N ILE A 472 -21.15 17.52 -40.94
CA ILE A 472 -19.80 17.79 -41.47
C ILE A 472 -19.40 19.25 -41.19
N ALA A 473 -20.29 20.20 -41.44
CA ALA A 473 -20.03 21.62 -41.18
C ALA A 473 -19.76 21.88 -39.69
N LEU A 474 -20.58 21.31 -38.80
CA LEU A 474 -20.41 21.40 -37.35
C LEU A 474 -19.11 20.72 -36.88
N GLY A 475 -18.81 19.54 -37.41
CA GLY A 475 -17.65 18.72 -37.05
C GLY A 475 -16.30 19.29 -37.53
N SER A 476 -16.26 20.09 -38.60
CA SER A 476 -15.00 20.71 -39.08
C SER A 476 -14.40 21.68 -38.05
N THR A 477 -15.23 22.23 -37.17
CA THR A 477 -14.80 23.16 -36.10
C THR A 477 -13.99 22.47 -35.00
N THR A 478 -14.22 21.17 -34.77
CA THR A 478 -13.57 20.40 -33.68
C THR A 478 -12.40 19.53 -34.18
N ALA A 479 -12.22 19.39 -35.49
CA ALA A 479 -11.13 18.59 -36.07
C ALA A 479 -9.73 19.15 -35.76
N SER A 480 -9.60 20.46 -35.52
CA SER A 480 -8.31 21.09 -35.21
C SER A 480 -7.71 20.67 -33.86
N GLU A 481 -8.48 20.04 -32.96
CA GLU A 481 -7.98 19.60 -31.64
C GLU A 481 -7.59 18.11 -31.61
N MET A 482 -8.03 17.29 -32.58
CA MET A 482 -7.79 15.83 -32.58
C MET A 482 -6.47 15.39 -33.23
N ASP A 483 -5.84 16.22 -34.06
CA ASP A 483 -4.54 15.92 -34.70
C ASP A 483 -3.38 15.74 -33.71
N HIS A 484 -3.58 15.99 -32.41
CA HIS A 484 -2.58 15.76 -31.36
C HIS A 484 -2.64 14.38 -30.69
N TYR A 485 -3.69 13.57 -30.91
CA TYR A 485 -3.90 12.32 -30.14
C TYR A 485 -3.60 11.02 -30.90
N ILE A 486 -3.25 11.08 -32.19
CA ILE A 486 -2.89 9.90 -32.99
C ILE A 486 -1.40 9.85 -33.40
N PRO A 487 -0.39 9.90 -32.50
CA PRO A 487 0.98 9.56 -32.88
C PRO A 487 1.36 8.08 -32.75
N SER A 488 0.53 7.22 -32.15
CA SER A 488 0.99 5.92 -31.61
C SER A 488 0.27 4.67 -32.10
N LEU A 489 -0.46 4.73 -33.23
CA LEU A 489 -1.04 3.58 -33.92
C LEU A 489 -0.33 3.31 -35.26
N GLU A 490 0.99 3.49 -35.32
CA GLU A 490 1.78 2.82 -36.35
C GLU A 490 1.87 1.33 -36.00
N LEU A 491 0.99 0.54 -36.63
CA LEU A 491 0.92 -0.92 -36.58
C LEU A 491 2.04 -1.56 -37.42
#